data_AF-A0A1X7UMF2-F1
#
_entry.id   AF-A0A1X7UMF2-F1
#
_cell.length_a   1.000
_cell.length_b   1.000
_cell.length_c   1.000
_cell.angle_alpha   90.00
_cell.angle_beta   90.00
_cell.angle_gamma   90.00
#
_symmetry.space_group_name_H-M   'P 1'
#
loop_
_entity.id
_entity.type
_entity.pdbx_description
1 polymer ?
#
loop_
_entity_poly.entity_id
_entity_poly.type
_entity_poly.pdbx_seq_one_letter_code
_entity_poly.pdbx_strand_id
1 'polypeptide(L)'
;MAFTHVHQPQFSDEDYTNTTLRGPFGDALAELDNEVGLIMSTLKDTQVDDNTFVFFASDNGPSLRVQQQGGNAGLLRCGKGSTWDGGMREPGIAWWPGKIRQGRTAELAATVDLFPTIMSITGAKSGPAFIDGIDMSPILFDSKPSNRESYVYFPSSYNPSTGYHAIRWKQYKAHYYTSGGVCDKIYPDIVCRSNYSRHSHDPPLLYNLHQDPSEIYNLDTTQYADVMDKIEEVRKNFESTFEYSQSEMGRGRDEKLIPCASPSCKPFPHCCKTNSPKSQLWSSYSSARV
;
A
#
# COMPACT_ATOMS: atom_id res chain seq x y z
N MET A 1 9.85 5.89 -8.77
CA MET A 1 9.97 7.19 -8.07
C MET A 1 9.02 7.15 -6.88
N ALA A 2 9.44 7.63 -5.71
CA ALA A 2 8.62 7.61 -4.50
C ALA A 2 8.23 9.05 -4.14
N PHE A 3 7.14 9.53 -4.74
CA PHE A 3 6.59 10.84 -4.43
C PHE A 3 6.03 10.86 -3.00
N THR A 4 6.11 12.00 -2.33
CA THR A 4 5.48 12.20 -1.02
C THR A 4 4.00 12.56 -1.14
N HIS A 5 3.56 13.00 -2.33
CA HIS A 5 2.15 13.02 -2.70
C HIS A 5 1.53 11.63 -2.48
N VAL A 6 0.42 11.43 -1.80
CA VAL A 6 -0.53 12.38 -1.19
C VAL A 6 -0.54 12.27 0.33
N HIS A 7 0.63 12.06 0.93
CA HIS A 7 0.77 11.94 2.38
C HIS A 7 0.56 13.31 3.05
N GLN A 8 -0.14 13.30 4.18
CA GLN A 8 -0.34 14.49 5.01
C GLN A 8 0.98 15.04 5.62
N PRO A 9 1.12 16.37 5.85
CA PRO A 9 0.20 17.43 5.43
C PRO A 9 0.19 17.57 3.90
N GLN A 10 -0.99 17.86 3.32
CA GLN A 10 -1.09 18.08 1.89
C GLN A 10 -0.33 19.34 1.48
N PHE A 11 0.34 19.28 0.35
CA PHE A 11 1.04 20.39 -0.25
C PHE A 11 0.87 20.31 -1.77
N SER A 12 0.95 21.46 -2.41
CA SER A 12 1.04 21.56 -3.86
C SER A 12 1.72 22.89 -4.23
N ASP A 13 2.19 23.00 -5.47
CA ASP A 13 2.63 24.26 -6.07
C ASP A 13 1.46 25.27 -6.19
N GLU A 14 1.78 26.54 -6.38
CA GLU A 14 0.82 27.63 -6.56
C GLU A 14 -0.09 27.37 -7.77
N ASP A 15 0.43 26.76 -8.83
CA ASP A 15 -0.32 26.44 -10.05
C ASP A 15 -1.45 25.41 -9.82
N TYR A 16 -1.39 24.61 -8.74
CA TYR A 16 -2.40 23.60 -8.40
C TYR A 16 -3.28 24.01 -7.23
N THR A 17 -2.88 25.01 -6.44
CA THR A 17 -3.57 25.39 -5.20
C THR A 17 -4.99 25.90 -5.49
N ASN A 18 -6.01 25.28 -4.87
CA ASN A 18 -7.44 25.56 -5.07
C ASN A 18 -7.94 25.38 -6.51
N THR A 19 -7.30 24.51 -7.29
CA THR A 19 -7.74 24.24 -8.68
C THR A 19 -8.71 23.07 -8.77
N THR A 20 -8.75 22.19 -7.76
CA THR A 20 -9.59 21.00 -7.77
C THR A 20 -10.81 21.12 -6.86
N LEU A 21 -11.89 20.40 -7.22
CA LEU A 21 -13.09 20.29 -6.38
C LEU A 21 -12.87 19.47 -5.10
N ARG A 22 -11.72 18.81 -4.97
CA ARG A 22 -11.37 17.92 -3.84
C ARG A 22 -10.43 18.60 -2.83
N GLY A 23 -10.30 19.92 -2.93
CA GLY A 23 -9.51 20.74 -2.00
C GLY A 23 -8.04 20.32 -1.96
N PRO A 24 -7.33 20.55 -0.83
CA PRO A 24 -5.89 20.35 -0.77
C PRO A 24 -5.40 18.94 -1.12
N PHE A 25 -6.17 17.90 -0.81
CA PHE A 25 -5.84 16.53 -1.23
C PHE A 25 -5.93 16.37 -2.75
N GLY A 26 -6.96 16.97 -3.36
CA GLY A 26 -7.12 16.96 -4.82
C GLY A 26 -6.03 17.74 -5.52
N ASP A 27 -5.64 18.89 -4.98
CA ASP A 27 -4.59 19.73 -5.55
C ASP A 27 -3.23 18.99 -5.56
N ALA A 28 -2.86 18.39 -4.42
CA ALA A 28 -1.68 17.52 -4.29
C ALA A 28 -1.72 16.31 -5.26
N LEU A 29 -2.91 15.73 -5.47
CA LEU A 29 -3.09 14.61 -6.39
C LEU A 29 -3.00 15.06 -7.86
N ALA A 30 -3.50 16.25 -8.20
CA ALA A 30 -3.42 16.80 -9.54
C ALA A 30 -1.98 17.16 -9.92
N GLU A 31 -1.20 17.67 -8.96
CA GLU A 31 0.23 17.87 -9.16
C GLU A 31 0.96 16.55 -9.43
N LEU A 32 0.72 15.52 -8.60
CA LEU A 32 1.27 14.18 -8.83
C LEU A 32 0.91 13.62 -10.22
N ASP A 33 -0.34 13.78 -10.65
CA ASP A 33 -0.79 13.33 -11.97
C ASP A 33 -0.03 14.04 -13.09
N ASN A 34 0.17 15.36 -12.97
CA ASN A 34 0.97 16.12 -13.92
C ASN A 34 2.47 15.72 -13.88
N GLU A 35 3.05 15.50 -12.69
CA GLU A 35 4.44 15.03 -12.54
C GLU A 35 4.64 13.70 -13.27
N VAL A 36 3.71 12.76 -13.12
CA VAL A 36 3.68 11.50 -13.88
C VAL A 36 3.56 11.80 -15.38
N GLY A 37 2.65 12.69 -15.78
CA GLY A 37 2.51 13.13 -17.17
C GLY A 37 3.80 13.64 -17.80
N LEU A 38 4.58 14.45 -17.06
CA LEU A 38 5.89 14.95 -17.51
C LEU A 38 6.91 13.82 -17.71
N ILE A 39 6.94 12.83 -16.81
CA ILE A 39 7.77 11.64 -16.97
C ILE A 39 7.36 10.89 -18.25
N MET A 40 6.07 10.62 -18.43
CA MET A 40 5.58 9.89 -19.60
C MET A 40 5.86 10.63 -20.92
N SER A 41 5.71 11.95 -20.95
CA SER A 41 6.07 12.79 -22.10
C SER A 41 7.57 12.74 -22.37
N THR A 42 8.40 12.84 -21.34
CA THR A 42 9.87 12.76 -21.48
C THR A 42 10.31 11.43 -22.08
N LEU A 43 9.71 10.30 -21.66
CA LEU A 43 10.01 8.99 -22.23
C LEU A 43 9.71 8.90 -23.73
N LYS A 44 8.60 9.52 -24.17
CA LYS A 44 8.21 9.58 -25.59
C LYS A 44 9.09 10.53 -26.39
N ASP A 45 9.34 11.73 -25.88
CA ASP A 45 10.14 12.76 -26.56
C ASP A 45 11.59 12.30 -26.76
N THR A 46 12.10 11.50 -25.83
CA THR A 46 13.44 10.87 -25.90
C THR A 46 13.44 9.53 -26.63
N GLN A 47 12.29 9.04 -27.11
CA GLN A 47 12.14 7.81 -27.89
C GLN A 47 12.68 6.56 -27.19
N VAL A 48 12.46 6.45 -25.88
CA VAL A 48 12.83 5.27 -25.08
C VAL A 48 11.62 4.56 -24.47
N ASP A 49 10.41 5.02 -24.78
CA ASP A 49 9.17 4.49 -24.22
C ASP A 49 8.89 3.04 -24.60
N ASP A 50 9.26 2.63 -25.82
CA ASP A 50 9.13 1.24 -26.27
C ASP A 50 10.08 0.25 -25.55
N ASN A 51 11.08 0.76 -24.83
CA ASN A 51 12.02 0.01 -24.01
C ASN A 51 11.96 0.38 -22.52
N THR A 52 10.84 0.98 -22.08
CA THR A 52 10.64 1.37 -20.68
C THR A 52 9.39 0.73 -20.11
N PHE A 53 9.58 -0.12 -19.09
CA PHE A 53 8.49 -0.62 -18.26
C PHE A 53 8.14 0.40 -17.18
N VAL A 54 6.89 0.83 -17.12
CA VAL A 54 6.37 1.72 -16.07
C VAL A 54 5.32 0.97 -15.25
N PHE A 55 5.46 1.01 -13.92
CA PHE A 55 4.46 0.52 -12.99
C PHE A 55 4.12 1.60 -11.97
N PHE A 56 2.84 1.89 -11.80
CA PHE A 56 2.31 2.85 -10.84
C PHE A 56 1.47 2.14 -9.78
N ALA A 57 1.75 2.41 -8.51
CA ALA A 57 0.99 1.93 -7.37
C ALA A 57 1.16 2.83 -6.13
N SER A 58 0.34 2.57 -5.12
CA SER A 58 0.44 3.15 -3.78
C SER A 58 1.11 2.17 -2.80
N ASP A 59 1.61 2.67 -1.67
CA ASP A 59 2.23 1.86 -0.60
C ASP A 59 1.21 1.23 0.35
N ASN A 60 0.08 1.89 0.56
CA ASN A 60 -1.04 1.50 1.42
C ASN A 60 -2.31 2.27 1.06
N GLY A 61 -3.43 1.83 1.62
CA GLY A 61 -4.71 2.50 1.48
C GLY A 61 -4.74 3.89 2.12
N PRO A 62 -5.85 4.64 1.98
CA PRO A 62 -5.93 6.02 2.42
C PRO A 62 -5.90 6.17 3.95
N SER A 63 -5.26 7.24 4.42
CA SER A 63 -5.41 7.70 5.80
C SER A 63 -6.82 8.27 6.02
N LEU A 64 -7.71 7.48 6.63
CA LEU A 64 -9.08 7.91 6.95
C LEU A 64 -9.15 8.86 8.16
N ARG A 65 -8.05 8.99 8.90
CA ARG A 65 -7.93 9.86 10.07
C ARG A 65 -8.03 11.36 9.71
N VAL A 66 -7.58 11.75 8.52
CA VAL A 66 -7.52 13.18 8.12
C VAL A 66 -8.71 13.63 7.27
N GLN A 67 -9.79 12.85 7.28
CA GLN A 67 -11.09 13.22 6.71
C GLN A 67 -10.95 13.75 5.27
N GLN A 68 -11.38 14.98 4.98
CA GLN A 68 -11.31 15.55 3.63
C GLN A 68 -9.88 15.78 3.12
N GLN A 69 -8.87 15.80 3.99
CA GLN A 69 -7.46 15.90 3.60
C GLN A 69 -6.83 14.52 3.29
N GLY A 70 -7.63 13.44 3.33
CA GLY A 70 -7.20 12.07 3.06
C GLY A 70 -7.74 11.50 1.76
N GLY A 71 -7.21 10.35 1.37
CA GLY A 71 -7.70 9.59 0.23
C GLY A 71 -9.04 8.91 0.49
N ASN A 72 -9.49 8.11 -0.48
CA ASN A 72 -10.76 7.40 -0.40
C ASN A 72 -10.56 5.96 -0.90
N ALA A 73 -11.06 4.97 -0.15
CA ALA A 73 -10.93 3.55 -0.46
C ALA A 73 -12.00 3.07 -1.47
N GLY A 74 -12.87 3.98 -1.92
CA GLY A 74 -14.01 3.70 -2.77
C GLY A 74 -15.00 2.81 -2.03
N LEU A 75 -15.32 1.69 -2.67
CA LEU A 75 -16.19 0.66 -2.09
C LEU A 75 -15.47 -0.27 -1.09
N LEU A 76 -14.15 -0.20 -1.00
CA LEU A 76 -13.36 -1.12 -0.18
C LEU A 76 -13.46 -0.74 1.30
N ARG A 77 -13.39 -1.73 2.17
CA ARG A 77 -13.59 -1.53 3.61
C ARG A 77 -12.35 -0.97 4.29
N CYS A 78 -12.54 0.03 5.15
CA CYS A 78 -11.48 0.68 5.93
C CYS A 78 -10.36 1.33 5.08
N GLY A 79 -9.16 1.44 5.65
CA GLY A 79 -8.06 2.27 5.13
C GLY A 79 -6.72 1.90 5.74
N LYS A 80 -5.74 2.82 5.63
CA LYS A 80 -4.35 2.68 6.08
C LYS A 80 -4.25 1.96 7.43
N GLY A 81 -3.36 0.97 7.50
CA GLY A 81 -3.02 0.26 8.73
C GLY A 81 -4.04 -0.81 9.16
N SER A 82 -5.04 -1.09 8.34
CA SER A 82 -5.93 -2.25 8.51
C SER A 82 -5.64 -3.31 7.44
N THR A 83 -5.99 -4.58 7.74
CA THR A 83 -5.87 -5.70 6.79
C THR A 83 -7.14 -5.95 5.97
N TRP A 84 -8.12 -5.04 6.06
CA TRP A 84 -9.23 -4.95 5.14
C TRP A 84 -8.74 -4.45 3.78
N ASP A 85 -9.48 -4.73 2.70
CA ASP A 85 -9.03 -4.42 1.34
C ASP A 85 -8.84 -2.92 1.12
N GLY A 86 -9.58 -2.05 1.81
CA GLY A 86 -9.35 -0.61 1.73
C GLY A 86 -8.01 -0.17 2.32
N GLY A 87 -7.33 -1.01 3.11
CA GLY A 87 -6.00 -0.72 3.66
C GLY A 87 -4.81 -1.26 2.85
N MET A 88 -5.03 -2.26 1.99
CA MET A 88 -3.94 -3.00 1.31
C MET A 88 -4.20 -3.33 -0.17
N ARG A 89 -5.39 -3.04 -0.71
CA ARG A 89 -5.68 -3.18 -2.15
C ARG A 89 -5.53 -1.80 -2.80
N GLU A 90 -4.47 -1.67 -3.59
CA GLU A 90 -4.04 -0.40 -4.17
C GLU A 90 -4.39 -0.29 -5.67
N PRO A 91 -4.42 0.94 -6.24
CA PRO A 91 -4.31 1.09 -7.68
C PRO A 91 -3.01 0.42 -8.17
N GLY A 92 -3.11 -0.31 -9.29
CA GLY A 92 -1.96 -0.95 -9.93
C GLY A 92 -2.08 -0.80 -11.45
N ILE A 93 -1.17 -0.04 -12.05
CA ILE A 93 -1.17 0.25 -13.49
C ILE A 93 0.20 -0.14 -14.05
N ALA A 94 0.21 -1.05 -15.01
CA ALA A 94 1.39 -1.41 -15.78
C ALA A 94 1.30 -0.84 -17.19
N TRP A 95 2.40 -0.29 -17.69
CA TRP A 95 2.46 0.36 -18.99
C TRP A 95 3.78 0.04 -19.68
N TRP A 96 3.70 -0.44 -20.92
CA TRP A 96 4.85 -0.67 -21.79
C TRP A 96 4.37 -0.80 -23.26
N PRO A 97 4.53 0.25 -24.08
CA PRO A 97 4.13 0.25 -25.49
C PRO A 97 4.72 -0.93 -26.26
N GLY A 98 3.88 -1.59 -27.06
CA GLY A 98 4.30 -2.74 -27.88
C GLY A 98 4.56 -4.04 -27.12
N LYS A 99 4.58 -4.03 -25.77
CA LYS A 99 4.78 -5.22 -24.93
C LYS A 99 3.53 -5.60 -24.14
N ILE A 100 2.87 -4.61 -23.52
CA ILE A 100 1.65 -4.82 -22.74
C ILE A 100 0.45 -4.43 -23.58
N ARG A 101 -0.52 -5.35 -23.70
CA ARG A 101 -1.78 -5.06 -24.38
C ARG A 101 -2.68 -4.21 -23.48
N GLN A 102 -3.32 -3.19 -24.06
CA GLN A 102 -4.35 -2.42 -23.36
C GLN A 102 -5.47 -3.35 -22.87
N GLY A 103 -5.85 -3.20 -21.60
CA GLY A 103 -6.90 -3.99 -20.99
C GLY A 103 -7.00 -3.80 -19.49
N ARG A 104 -7.75 -4.69 -18.85
CA ARG A 104 -7.89 -4.79 -17.41
C ARG A 104 -7.82 -6.26 -17.01
N THR A 105 -7.36 -6.53 -15.80
CA THR A 105 -7.31 -7.89 -15.25
C THR A 105 -7.85 -7.90 -13.82
N ALA A 106 -8.47 -9.02 -13.43
CA ALA A 106 -8.88 -9.30 -12.05
C ALA A 106 -7.94 -10.32 -11.38
N GLU A 107 -6.87 -10.72 -12.08
CA GLU A 107 -5.85 -11.62 -11.59
C GLU A 107 -5.16 -11.05 -10.33
N LEU A 108 -4.77 -11.93 -9.42
CA LEU A 108 -4.11 -11.54 -8.18
C LEU A 108 -2.65 -11.18 -8.45
N ALA A 109 -2.26 -9.99 -7.99
CA ALA A 109 -0.89 -9.48 -7.98
C ALA A 109 -0.66 -8.68 -6.71
N ALA A 110 0.60 -8.55 -6.30
CA ALA A 110 1.03 -7.78 -5.14
C ALA A 110 2.27 -6.95 -5.47
N THR A 111 2.51 -5.87 -4.72
CA THR A 111 3.70 -5.01 -4.94
C THR A 111 5.02 -5.76 -4.77
N VAL A 112 5.06 -6.80 -3.93
CA VAL A 112 6.21 -7.71 -3.78
C VAL A 112 6.55 -8.49 -5.07
N ASP A 113 5.59 -8.62 -6.00
CA ASP A 113 5.77 -9.29 -7.29
C ASP A 113 6.59 -8.46 -8.27
N LEU A 114 6.71 -7.16 -8.04
CA LEU A 114 7.53 -6.28 -8.88
C LEU A 114 8.98 -6.71 -8.90
N PHE A 115 9.52 -7.17 -7.77
CA PHE A 115 10.92 -7.59 -7.69
C PHE A 115 11.26 -8.76 -8.64
N PRO A 116 10.61 -9.94 -8.55
CA PRO A 116 10.89 -11.04 -9.49
C PRO A 116 10.45 -10.72 -10.92
N THR A 117 9.41 -9.91 -11.13
CA THR A 117 9.00 -9.48 -12.48
C THR A 117 10.09 -8.64 -13.15
N ILE A 118 10.67 -7.67 -12.43
CA ILE A 118 11.79 -6.86 -12.93
C ILE A 118 13.00 -7.75 -13.20
N MET A 119 13.30 -8.71 -12.33
CA MET A 119 14.39 -9.65 -12.59
C MET A 119 14.18 -10.46 -13.86
N SER A 120 12.95 -10.93 -14.10
CA SER A 120 12.56 -11.63 -15.33
C SER A 120 12.78 -10.76 -16.56
N ILE A 121 12.34 -9.50 -16.49
CA ILE A 121 12.53 -8.50 -17.57
C ILE A 121 14.02 -8.25 -17.85
N THR A 122 14.86 -8.11 -16.83
CA THR A 122 16.29 -7.77 -16.99
C THR A 122 17.19 -8.99 -17.18
N GLY A 123 16.66 -10.21 -17.04
CA GLY A 123 17.46 -11.44 -16.97
C GLY A 123 18.37 -11.53 -15.74
N ALA A 124 18.08 -10.74 -14.69
CA ALA A 124 18.87 -10.74 -13.46
C ALA A 124 18.57 -12.00 -12.64
N LYS A 125 19.54 -12.41 -11.80
CA LYS A 125 19.39 -13.54 -10.88
C LYS A 125 19.32 -13.02 -9.45
N SER A 126 18.48 -13.65 -8.63
CA SER A 126 18.39 -13.33 -7.22
C SER A 126 19.60 -13.89 -6.48
N GLY A 127 19.90 -13.28 -5.33
CA GLY A 127 20.74 -13.90 -4.34
C GLY A 127 20.08 -15.13 -3.69
N PRO A 128 20.70 -15.72 -2.66
CA PRO A 128 20.21 -16.92 -1.98
C PRO A 128 18.98 -16.69 -1.09
N ALA A 129 18.47 -15.45 -1.01
CA ALA A 129 17.34 -15.12 -0.18
C ALA A 129 16.04 -15.71 -0.73
N PHE A 130 15.14 -16.09 0.18
CA PHE A 130 13.77 -16.42 -0.16
C PHE A 130 13.03 -15.17 -0.67
N ILE A 131 12.17 -15.34 -1.68
CA ILE A 131 11.43 -14.25 -2.32
C ILE A 131 9.94 -14.59 -2.26
N ASP A 132 9.16 -13.74 -1.58
CA ASP A 132 7.70 -13.89 -1.49
C ASP A 132 6.96 -13.48 -2.77
N GLY A 133 7.62 -12.69 -3.61
CA GLY A 133 7.09 -12.22 -4.89
C GLY A 133 6.98 -13.36 -5.92
N ILE A 134 6.05 -13.21 -6.85
CA ILE A 134 5.80 -14.12 -7.97
C ILE A 134 5.89 -13.32 -9.28
N ASP A 135 6.54 -13.87 -10.31
CA ASP A 135 6.69 -13.19 -11.60
C ASP A 135 5.32 -12.95 -12.28
N MET A 136 5.01 -11.69 -12.59
CA MET A 136 3.80 -11.23 -13.28
C MET A 136 3.89 -11.30 -14.81
N SER A 137 5.00 -11.73 -15.38
CA SER A 137 5.16 -11.87 -16.85
C SER A 137 3.98 -12.59 -17.54
N PRO A 138 3.37 -13.65 -16.97
CA PRO A 138 2.18 -14.28 -17.57
C PRO A 138 0.99 -13.32 -17.76
N ILE A 139 0.71 -12.47 -16.76
CA ILE A 139 -0.40 -11.51 -16.83
C ILE A 139 -0.05 -10.30 -17.70
N LEU A 140 1.21 -9.87 -17.70
CA LEU A 140 1.66 -8.66 -18.39
C LEU A 140 1.87 -8.87 -19.90
N PHE A 141 2.51 -9.97 -20.29
CA PHE A 141 3.01 -10.17 -21.65
C PHE A 141 2.30 -11.31 -22.39
N ASP A 142 1.85 -12.33 -21.66
CA ASP A 142 1.31 -13.55 -22.28
C ASP A 142 -0.21 -13.64 -22.29
N SER A 143 -0.91 -12.73 -21.59
CA SER A 143 -2.38 -12.80 -21.42
C SER A 143 -2.85 -14.10 -20.76
N LYS A 144 -2.05 -14.62 -19.85
CA LYS A 144 -2.32 -15.84 -19.07
C LYS A 144 -2.74 -15.47 -17.64
N PRO A 145 -3.37 -16.40 -16.92
CA PRO A 145 -3.65 -16.22 -15.48
C PRO A 145 -2.40 -15.94 -14.66
N SER A 146 -2.57 -15.32 -13.50
CA SER A 146 -1.47 -15.11 -12.57
C SER A 146 -0.99 -16.44 -12.00
N ASN A 147 0.33 -16.54 -11.81
CA ASN A 147 0.91 -17.63 -11.02
C ASN A 147 0.66 -17.44 -9.51
N ARG A 148 0.24 -16.25 -9.08
CA ARG A 148 -0.12 -15.97 -7.69
C ARG A 148 -1.58 -16.38 -7.45
N GLU A 149 -1.76 -17.44 -6.67
CA GLU A 149 -3.09 -17.86 -6.23
C GLU A 149 -3.47 -17.35 -4.83
N SER A 150 -2.49 -16.92 -4.03
CA SER A 150 -2.73 -16.53 -2.64
C SER A 150 -1.90 -15.33 -2.16
N TYR A 151 -2.35 -14.74 -1.05
CA TYR A 151 -1.65 -13.65 -0.37
C TYR A 151 -1.93 -13.68 1.14
N VAL A 152 -0.92 -13.37 1.94
CA VAL A 152 -0.99 -13.34 3.42
C VAL A 152 -0.89 -11.89 3.88
N TYR A 153 -1.82 -11.46 4.72
CA TYR A 153 -1.96 -10.06 5.14
C TYR A 153 -1.48 -9.89 6.59
N PHE A 154 -0.46 -9.05 6.76
CA PHE A 154 0.11 -8.75 8.07
C PHE A 154 -0.46 -7.45 8.66
N PRO A 155 -0.71 -7.40 9.98
CA PRO A 155 -1.10 -6.17 10.66
C PRO A 155 0.07 -5.19 10.76
N SER A 156 -0.24 -3.91 11.03
CA SER A 156 0.79 -2.89 11.27
C SER A 156 1.61 -3.12 12.54
N SER A 157 1.05 -3.81 13.54
CA SER A 157 1.74 -4.10 14.80
C SER A 157 2.54 -5.39 14.68
N TYR A 158 3.86 -5.31 14.90
CA TYR A 158 4.71 -6.49 15.07
C TYR A 158 4.25 -7.29 16.29
N ASN A 159 3.76 -8.51 16.07
CA ASN A 159 3.45 -9.44 17.14
C ASN A 159 3.67 -10.90 16.67
N PRO A 160 4.81 -11.51 17.02
CA PRO A 160 5.12 -12.88 16.63
C PRO A 160 4.13 -13.92 17.14
N SER A 161 3.46 -13.65 18.27
CA SER A 161 2.48 -14.59 18.85
C SER A 161 1.18 -14.67 18.06
N THR A 162 0.85 -13.65 17.27
CA THR A 162 -0.42 -13.61 16.52
C THR A 162 -0.28 -13.60 15.02
N GLY A 163 0.91 -13.32 14.49
CA GLY A 163 1.15 -13.59 13.07
C GLY A 163 0.44 -12.62 12.12
N TYR A 164 0.01 -13.20 11.01
CA TYR A 164 -0.85 -12.58 10.00
C TYR A 164 -2.29 -12.46 10.51
N HIS A 165 -3.07 -11.57 9.89
CA HIS A 165 -4.48 -11.37 10.21
C HIS A 165 -5.43 -12.06 9.23
N ALA A 166 -5.07 -12.10 7.95
CA ALA A 166 -5.92 -12.67 6.91
C ALA A 166 -5.11 -13.42 5.86
N ILE A 167 -5.77 -14.36 5.20
CA ILE A 167 -5.25 -15.10 4.05
C ILE A 167 -6.26 -15.01 2.93
N ARG A 168 -5.79 -14.67 1.73
CA ARG A 168 -6.58 -14.72 0.50
C ARG A 168 -6.13 -15.91 -0.33
N TRP A 169 -7.09 -16.67 -0.84
CA TRP A 169 -6.91 -17.63 -1.92
C TRP A 169 -7.92 -17.31 -3.04
N LYS A 170 -7.40 -16.94 -4.22
CA LYS A 170 -8.18 -16.47 -5.37
C LYS A 170 -9.10 -15.31 -4.96
N GLN A 171 -10.42 -15.46 -5.13
CA GLN A 171 -11.40 -14.45 -4.75
C GLN A 171 -11.78 -14.50 -3.27
N TYR A 172 -11.40 -15.54 -2.53
CA TYR A 172 -11.83 -15.74 -1.16
C TYR A 172 -10.79 -15.23 -0.17
N LYS A 173 -11.25 -14.49 0.85
CA LYS A 173 -10.39 -13.97 1.90
C LYS A 173 -10.94 -14.33 3.26
N ALA A 174 -10.13 -15.01 4.06
CA ALA A 174 -10.42 -15.41 5.42
C ALA A 174 -9.67 -14.50 6.40
N HIS A 175 -10.39 -13.88 7.33
CA HIS A 175 -9.83 -13.11 8.45
C HIS A 175 -9.86 -13.96 9.71
N TYR A 176 -8.67 -14.33 10.19
CA TYR A 176 -8.47 -14.98 11.49
C TYR A 176 -8.43 -13.97 12.62
N TYR A 177 -7.98 -12.75 12.31
CA TYR A 177 -8.00 -11.61 13.21
C TYR A 177 -8.49 -10.37 12.47
N THR A 178 -9.26 -9.55 13.19
CA THR A 178 -9.65 -8.21 12.71
C THR A 178 -9.23 -7.16 13.72
N SER A 179 -8.77 -6.00 13.26
CA SER A 179 -8.45 -4.85 14.10
C SER A 179 -8.74 -3.55 13.36
N GLY A 180 -8.81 -2.45 14.11
CA GLY A 180 -8.89 -1.11 13.55
C GLY A 180 -7.65 -0.72 12.76
N GLY A 181 -7.75 0.39 12.02
CA GLY A 181 -6.64 1.01 11.29
C GLY A 181 -6.30 2.41 11.78
N VAL A 182 -5.53 3.14 10.97
CA VAL A 182 -5.24 4.57 11.14
C VAL A 182 -6.48 5.37 10.72
N CYS A 183 -7.41 5.46 11.66
CA CYS A 183 -8.73 6.05 11.45
C CYS A 183 -9.19 6.84 12.67
N ASP A 184 -10.14 7.75 12.48
CA ASP A 184 -10.78 8.46 13.59
C ASP A 184 -11.59 7.48 14.47
N LYS A 185 -11.66 7.75 15.78
CA LYS A 185 -12.46 6.99 16.75
C LYS A 185 -13.97 7.13 16.53
N ILE A 186 -14.42 8.13 15.78
CA ILE A 186 -15.84 8.33 15.46
C ILE A 186 -16.20 7.93 14.02
N TYR A 187 -15.31 7.23 13.30
CA TYR A 187 -15.58 6.80 11.92
C TYR A 187 -16.86 5.94 11.84
N PRO A 188 -17.71 6.08 10.80
CA PRO A 188 -19.00 5.41 10.76
C PRO A 188 -18.92 3.88 10.91
N ASP A 189 -18.01 3.24 10.16
CA ASP A 189 -17.77 1.80 10.31
C ASP A 189 -16.88 1.54 11.54
N ILE A 190 -17.47 0.88 12.54
CA ILE A 190 -16.83 0.64 13.84
C ILE A 190 -15.55 -0.19 13.72
N VAL A 191 -15.48 -1.13 12.77
CA VAL A 191 -14.31 -2.02 12.64
C VAL A 191 -13.09 -1.30 12.08
N CYS A 192 -13.27 -0.12 11.49
CA CYS A 192 -12.18 0.69 10.94
C CYS A 192 -11.51 1.60 11.98
N ARG A 193 -12.23 1.93 13.06
CA ARG A 193 -11.82 2.94 14.05
C ARG A 193 -10.51 2.55 14.74
N SER A 194 -9.68 3.54 15.06
CA SER A 194 -8.39 3.30 15.75
C SER A 194 -8.50 2.70 17.14
N ASN A 195 -9.67 2.78 17.79
CA ASN A 195 -9.94 2.16 19.08
C ASN A 195 -10.64 0.80 18.98
N TYR A 196 -10.89 0.28 17.77
CA TYR A 196 -11.39 -1.08 17.61
C TYR A 196 -10.29 -2.07 17.95
N SER A 197 -10.45 -2.73 19.09
CA SER A 197 -9.51 -3.73 19.59
C SER A 197 -9.38 -4.89 18.60
N ARG A 198 -8.29 -5.65 18.72
CA ARG A 198 -8.15 -6.87 17.95
C ARG A 198 -9.16 -7.91 18.43
N HIS A 199 -9.83 -8.57 17.48
CA HIS A 199 -10.70 -9.73 17.70
C HIS A 199 -10.15 -10.93 16.94
N SER A 200 -10.25 -12.12 17.54
CA SER A 200 -9.93 -13.40 16.91
C SER A 200 -11.23 -14.07 16.46
N HIS A 201 -11.17 -14.81 15.35
CA HIS A 201 -12.30 -15.49 14.74
C HIS A 201 -11.97 -16.95 14.48
N ASP A 202 -12.77 -17.85 15.06
CA ASP A 202 -12.71 -19.30 14.84
C ASP A 202 -14.15 -19.86 14.80
N PRO A 203 -14.68 -20.23 13.62
CA PRO A 203 -14.02 -20.18 12.30
C PRO A 203 -13.72 -18.75 11.84
N PRO A 204 -12.78 -18.56 10.89
CA PRO A 204 -12.45 -17.22 10.37
C PRO A 204 -13.63 -16.60 9.62
N LEU A 205 -13.65 -15.26 9.55
CA LEU A 205 -14.62 -14.56 8.70
C LEU A 205 -14.21 -14.73 7.24
N LEU A 206 -15.10 -15.27 6.40
CA LEU A 206 -14.83 -15.59 5.00
C LEU A 206 -15.65 -14.68 4.08
N TYR A 207 -14.99 -14.05 3.11
CA TYR A 207 -15.62 -13.20 2.11
C TYR A 207 -15.25 -13.61 0.69
N ASN A 208 -16.20 -13.50 -0.25
CA ASN A 208 -15.94 -13.60 -1.68
C ASN A 208 -15.78 -12.21 -2.27
N LEU A 209 -14.54 -11.78 -2.51
CA LEU A 209 -14.18 -10.43 -2.93
C LEU A 209 -14.63 -10.07 -4.36
N HIS A 210 -15.08 -11.03 -5.16
CA HIS A 210 -15.68 -10.74 -6.47
C HIS A 210 -17.15 -10.33 -6.35
N GLN A 211 -17.87 -10.85 -5.36
CA GLN A 211 -19.29 -10.58 -5.12
C GLN A 211 -19.49 -9.52 -4.04
N ASP A 212 -18.62 -9.52 -3.04
CA ASP A 212 -18.61 -8.62 -1.89
C ASP A 212 -17.20 -8.02 -1.68
N PRO A 213 -16.74 -7.14 -2.58
CA PRO A 213 -15.47 -6.43 -2.43
C PRO A 213 -15.42 -5.48 -1.21
N SER A 214 -16.57 -5.21 -0.59
CA SER A 214 -16.70 -4.38 0.60
C SER A 214 -16.62 -5.19 1.90
N GLU A 215 -16.45 -6.51 1.83
CA GLU A 215 -16.29 -7.41 3.00
C GLU A 215 -17.37 -7.18 4.07
N ILE A 216 -18.64 -7.12 3.63
CA ILE A 216 -19.82 -6.86 4.46
C ILE A 216 -20.55 -8.14 4.85
N TYR A 217 -20.65 -9.11 3.95
CA TYR A 217 -21.48 -10.31 4.09
C TYR A 217 -20.60 -11.54 4.32
N ASN A 218 -20.37 -11.87 5.58
CA ASN A 218 -19.62 -13.06 5.99
C ASN A 218 -20.31 -14.34 5.48
N LEU A 219 -19.52 -15.23 4.88
CA LEU A 219 -19.97 -16.53 4.37
C LEU A 219 -19.94 -17.59 5.47
N ASP A 220 -20.85 -18.56 5.37
CA ASP A 220 -20.88 -19.74 6.23
C ASP A 220 -19.79 -20.73 5.80
N THR A 221 -18.74 -20.87 6.62
CA THR A 221 -17.58 -21.71 6.29
C THR A 221 -17.94 -23.19 6.10
N THR A 222 -19.05 -23.68 6.65
CA THR A 222 -19.47 -25.08 6.46
C THR A 222 -19.97 -25.33 5.04
N GLN A 223 -20.57 -24.32 4.40
CA GLN A 223 -21.01 -24.39 3.00
C GLN A 223 -19.86 -24.19 2.00
N TYR A 224 -18.74 -23.64 2.48
CA TYR A 224 -17.53 -23.35 1.70
C TYR A 224 -16.34 -24.18 2.19
N ALA A 225 -16.58 -25.42 2.65
CA ALA A 225 -15.55 -26.30 3.22
C ALA A 225 -14.35 -26.51 2.26
N ASP A 226 -14.61 -26.78 0.98
CA ASP A 226 -13.54 -26.97 -0.03
C ASP A 226 -12.66 -25.71 -0.20
N VAL A 227 -13.24 -24.52 -0.07
CA VAL A 227 -12.50 -23.25 -0.11
C VAL A 227 -11.67 -23.08 1.15
N MET A 228 -12.24 -23.43 2.31
CA MET A 228 -11.53 -23.39 3.58
C MET A 228 -10.36 -24.38 3.61
N ASP A 229 -10.50 -25.57 3.02
CA ASP A 229 -9.41 -26.53 2.88
C ASP A 229 -8.25 -25.95 2.06
N LYS A 230 -8.54 -25.20 0.99
CA LYS A 230 -7.52 -24.51 0.19
C LYS A 230 -6.83 -23.37 0.95
N ILE A 231 -7.60 -22.57 1.69
CA ILE A 231 -7.04 -21.52 2.54
C ILE A 231 -6.17 -22.12 3.65
N GLU A 232 -6.58 -23.24 4.22
CA GLU A 232 -5.85 -23.97 5.26
C GLU A 232 -4.55 -24.61 4.72
N GLU A 233 -4.56 -25.09 3.47
CA GLU A 233 -3.36 -25.53 2.76
C GLU A 233 -2.36 -24.38 2.61
N VAL A 234 -2.82 -23.21 2.16
CA VAL A 234 -1.99 -21.99 2.09
C VAL A 234 -1.44 -21.62 3.47
N ARG A 235 -2.29 -21.67 4.51
CA ARG A 235 -1.94 -21.35 5.89
C ARG A 235 -0.80 -22.26 6.39
N LYS A 236 -0.96 -23.57 6.26
CA LYS A 236 0.04 -24.57 6.69
C LYS A 236 1.36 -24.41 5.93
N ASN A 237 1.30 -24.21 4.61
CA ASN A 237 2.50 -24.00 3.80
C ASN A 237 3.25 -22.74 4.24
N PHE A 238 2.53 -21.63 4.45
CA PHE A 238 3.11 -20.40 4.97
C PHE A 238 3.76 -20.59 6.33
N GLU A 239 3.02 -21.14 7.30
CA GLU A 239 3.50 -21.36 8.67
C GLU A 239 4.68 -22.32 8.76
N SER A 240 4.81 -23.28 7.83
CA SER A 240 5.94 -24.22 7.82
C SER A 240 7.27 -23.61 7.37
N THR A 241 7.23 -22.43 6.73
CA THR A 241 8.42 -21.80 6.13
C THR A 241 8.68 -20.40 6.68
N PHE A 242 7.68 -19.76 7.28
CA PHE A 242 7.78 -18.38 7.75
C PHE A 242 8.47 -18.29 9.10
N GLU A 243 9.52 -17.49 9.16
CA GLU A 243 10.20 -17.11 10.39
C GLU A 243 10.24 -15.60 10.52
N TYR A 244 9.89 -15.10 11.71
CA TYR A 244 10.03 -13.68 12.01
C TYR A 244 11.50 -13.30 12.09
N SER A 245 11.90 -12.28 11.33
CA SER A 245 13.19 -11.62 11.52
C SER A 245 13.22 -10.81 12.81
N GLN A 246 14.43 -10.44 13.25
CA GLN A 246 14.60 -9.52 14.36
C GLN A 246 13.91 -8.18 14.05
N SER A 247 13.10 -7.68 14.98
CA SER A 247 12.42 -6.39 14.81
C SER A 247 13.42 -5.24 14.83
N GLU A 248 13.64 -4.60 13.67
CA GLU A 248 14.43 -3.37 13.55
C GLU A 248 13.79 -2.21 14.31
N MET A 249 12.47 -2.08 14.24
CA MET A 249 11.71 -1.07 14.99
C MET A 249 11.76 -1.30 16.51
N GLY A 250 12.04 -2.52 16.95
CA GLY A 250 12.21 -2.89 18.36
C GLY A 250 13.58 -2.53 18.94
N ARG A 251 14.55 -2.07 18.13
CA ARG A 251 15.91 -1.70 18.60
C ARG A 251 15.98 -0.40 19.39
N GLY A 252 14.87 0.33 19.49
CA GLY A 252 14.78 1.61 20.20
C GLY A 252 15.05 2.83 19.31
N ARG A 253 15.11 4.02 19.92
CA ARG A 253 15.36 5.29 19.25
C ARG A 253 16.64 5.92 19.81
N ASP A 254 17.50 6.41 18.93
CA ASP A 254 18.65 7.24 19.30
C ASP A 254 18.50 8.61 18.64
N GLU A 255 18.26 9.64 19.46
CA GLU A 255 18.09 11.01 18.98
C GLU A 255 19.35 11.54 18.27
N LYS A 256 20.53 10.99 18.56
CA LYS A 256 21.78 11.36 17.88
C LYS A 256 21.82 10.98 16.41
N LEU A 257 20.93 10.09 15.98
CA LEU A 257 20.79 9.67 14.58
C LEU A 257 19.84 10.58 13.77
N ILE A 258 19.22 11.60 14.38
CA ILE A 258 18.41 12.57 13.64
C ILE A 258 19.32 13.31 12.64
N PRO A 259 19.01 13.29 11.33
CA PRO A 259 19.80 14.01 10.33
C PRO A 259 19.88 15.51 10.64
N CYS A 260 21.08 16.07 10.58
CA CYS A 260 21.33 17.49 10.86
C CYS A 260 22.19 18.12 9.77
N ALA A 261 21.72 19.23 9.19
CA ALA A 261 22.45 19.94 8.15
C ALA A 261 23.78 20.55 8.62
N SER A 262 23.94 20.74 9.94
CA SER A 262 25.18 21.18 10.56
C SER A 262 25.65 20.12 11.56
N PRO A 263 26.68 19.32 11.24
CA PRO A 263 27.18 18.26 12.12
C PRO A 263 27.65 18.75 13.50
N SER A 264 27.97 20.03 13.64
CA SER A 264 28.44 20.67 14.88
C SER A 264 27.35 21.47 15.61
N CYS A 265 26.10 21.38 15.17
CA CYS A 265 24.96 22.12 15.72
C CYS A 265 24.84 21.97 17.25
N LYS A 266 24.81 23.12 17.95
CA LYS A 266 24.40 23.23 19.36
C LYS A 266 23.45 24.43 19.58
N PRO A 267 22.31 24.27 20.28
CA PRO A 267 21.80 23.04 20.92
C PRO A 267 21.08 22.09 19.93
N PHE A 268 21.54 20.84 19.86
CA PHE A 268 20.93 19.77 19.06
C PHE A 268 19.64 19.24 19.73
N PRO A 269 18.58 18.88 18.97
CA PRO A 269 18.44 18.97 17.51
C PRO A 269 17.89 20.33 17.02
N HIS A 270 17.62 21.29 17.91
CA HIS A 270 16.91 22.54 17.55
C HIS A 270 17.64 23.45 16.55
N CYS A 271 18.97 23.41 16.52
CA CYS A 271 19.77 24.14 15.53
C CYS A 271 19.95 23.40 14.19
N CYS A 272 19.35 22.22 14.00
CA CYS A 272 19.36 21.50 12.73
C CYS A 272 18.41 22.18 11.74
N LYS A 273 18.79 23.37 11.27
CA LYS A 273 18.03 24.18 10.32
C LYS A 273 18.89 24.47 9.11
N THR A 274 18.28 24.44 7.93
CA THR A 274 18.88 24.98 6.71
C THR A 274 18.32 26.39 6.49
N ASN A 275 19.20 27.38 6.35
CA ASN A 275 18.79 28.72 5.92
C ASN A 275 18.50 28.70 4.41
N SER A 276 17.41 28.06 4.01
CA SER A 276 16.84 28.28 2.67
C SER A 276 15.95 29.53 2.72
N PRO A 277 16.16 30.55 1.88
CA PRO A 277 15.30 31.73 1.83
C PRO A 277 13.81 31.40 1.60
N LYS A 278 13.50 30.22 1.02
CA LYS A 278 12.14 29.75 0.76
C LYS A 278 11.49 28.97 1.92
N SER A 279 12.22 28.65 3.00
CA SER A 279 11.66 27.85 4.11
C SER A 279 10.64 28.62 4.98
N GLN A 280 10.50 29.93 4.80
CA GLN A 280 9.48 30.75 5.48
C GLN A 280 8.04 30.53 4.96
N LEU A 281 7.86 29.93 3.78
CA LEU A 281 6.53 29.66 3.21
C LEU A 281 5.83 28.45 3.86
N TRP A 282 6.58 27.55 4.49
CA TRP A 282 6.00 26.35 5.12
C TRP A 282 5.51 26.62 6.56
N SER A 283 6.03 27.67 7.22
CA SER A 283 5.62 28.03 8.58
C SER A 283 4.27 28.77 8.66
N SER A 284 3.75 29.28 7.54
CA SER A 284 2.45 29.96 7.52
C SER A 284 1.28 28.97 7.43
N TYR A 285 1.47 27.77 6.88
CA TYR A 285 0.41 26.76 6.74
C TYR A 285 0.11 25.97 8.02
N SER A 286 1.01 25.95 9.02
CA SER A 286 0.76 25.32 10.33
C SER A 286 -0.15 26.15 11.26
N SER A 287 -0.55 27.36 10.82
CA SER A 287 -1.45 28.24 11.57
C SER A 287 -2.92 28.15 11.15
N ALA A 288 -3.24 27.35 10.13
CA ALA A 288 -4.62 26.99 9.82
C ALA A 288 -5.13 25.99 10.87
N ARG A 289 -5.59 26.53 12.00
CA ARG A 289 -6.44 25.81 12.94
C ARG A 289 -7.65 25.26 12.17
N VAL A 290 -7.82 23.95 12.17
CA VAL A 290 -9.11 23.27 12.09
C VAL A 290 -9.28 22.51 13.39
#